data_AF-A0A2T7VGM0-F1
#
_entry.id   AF-A0A2T7VGM0-F1
#
_cell.length_a   1.000
_cell.length_b   1.000
_cell.length_c   1.000
_cell.angle_alpha   90.00
_cell.angle_beta   90.00
_cell.angle_gamma   90.00
#
_symmetry.space_group_name_H-M   'P 1'
#
loop_
_entity.id
_entity.type
_entity.pdbx_description
1 polymer ?
#
loop_
_entity_poly.entity_id
_entity_poly.type
_entity_poly.pdbx_seq_one_letter_code
_entity_poly.pdbx_strand_id
1 'polypeptide(L)'
;MEVSDLHRALNTLANLDGRPDSARLSALDAADALKAGLSPDDPLILLQRLDTAGQFAKEGRIIAARQILDDVAAKAHKKGYYGVEAQALFRGATLYAALANANPDYRDTAKLWRNRIAKRTESEFAEYREALGLLDTQIAALNAKPRDRDRIVASAKPVTGDEAVLLSEPETRFKASENGLNGKDGGNTDPEWADVAFWVRADGSVADVDVVGRSKSPPGSWLARKLKAVAGRRYVPLKGTTDSRGVYKVERYSMVYPLGIATGARIPIRSGRGQLETTDITLAYRHPAAS
;
A
#
# COMPACT_ATOMS: atom_id res chain seq x y z
N MET A 1 3.25 -20.98 13.31
CA MET A 1 3.85 -19.71 12.87
C MET A 1 4.54 -19.86 11.52
N GLU A 2 5.50 -20.78 11.37
CA GLU A 2 6.24 -21.03 10.12
C GLU A 2 5.38 -21.24 8.86
N VAL A 3 4.26 -21.98 8.97
CA VAL A 3 3.32 -22.21 7.85
C VAL A 3 2.55 -20.92 7.47
N SER A 4 2.19 -20.07 8.43
CA SER A 4 1.50 -18.81 8.16
C SER A 4 2.42 -17.79 7.47
N ASP A 5 3.70 -17.78 7.83
CA ASP A 5 4.69 -16.92 7.19
C ASP A 5 5.00 -17.39 5.76
N LEU A 6 5.01 -18.71 5.52
CA LEU A 6 5.09 -19.28 4.18
C LEU A 6 3.90 -18.85 3.31
N HIS A 7 2.68 -18.90 3.82
CA HIS A 7 1.50 -18.42 3.09
C HIS A 7 1.51 -16.91 2.86
N ARG A 8 2.09 -16.10 3.77
CA ARG A 8 2.27 -14.65 3.58
C ARG A 8 3.30 -14.37 2.47
N ALA A 9 4.40 -15.11 2.44
CA ALA A 9 5.37 -15.04 1.34
C ALA A 9 4.73 -15.47 0.00
N LEU A 10 3.95 -16.55 0.00
CA LEU A 10 3.23 -17.04 -1.18
C LEU A 10 2.19 -16.02 -1.68
N ASN A 11 1.50 -15.33 -0.78
CA ASN A 11 0.59 -14.24 -1.12
C ASN A 11 1.31 -13.08 -1.84
N THR A 12 2.47 -12.65 -1.33
CA THR A 12 3.29 -11.62 -1.98
C THR A 12 3.77 -12.08 -3.36
N LEU A 13 4.30 -13.30 -3.47
CA LEU A 13 4.77 -13.86 -4.74
C LEU A 13 3.64 -14.03 -5.75
N ALA A 14 2.47 -14.49 -5.33
CA ALA A 14 1.30 -14.63 -6.18
C ALA A 14 0.81 -13.27 -6.69
N ASN A 15 0.84 -12.22 -5.87
CA ASN A 15 0.54 -10.87 -6.35
C ASN A 15 1.57 -10.38 -7.39
N LEU A 16 2.86 -10.63 -7.18
CA LEU A 16 3.91 -10.27 -8.14
C LEU A 16 3.84 -11.07 -9.45
N ASP A 17 3.38 -12.32 -9.41
CA ASP A 17 3.11 -13.13 -10.61
C ASP A 17 1.70 -12.86 -11.19
N GLY A 18 0.94 -11.91 -10.65
CA GLY A 18 -0.39 -11.58 -11.15
C GLY A 18 -1.40 -12.73 -11.01
N ARG A 19 -1.37 -13.46 -9.90
CA ARG A 19 -2.32 -14.54 -9.55
C ARG A 19 -3.15 -14.13 -8.32
N PRO A 20 -4.06 -13.15 -8.45
CA PRO A 20 -4.82 -12.62 -7.31
C PRO A 20 -5.65 -13.68 -6.60
N ASP A 21 -6.23 -14.65 -7.33
CA ASP A 21 -6.97 -15.76 -6.71
C ASP A 21 -6.07 -16.64 -5.83
N SER A 22 -4.86 -16.96 -6.29
CA SER A 22 -3.88 -17.72 -5.49
C SER A 22 -3.42 -16.94 -4.26
N ALA A 23 -3.24 -15.62 -4.40
CA ALA A 23 -2.93 -14.73 -3.29
C ALA A 23 -4.04 -14.72 -2.22
N ARG A 24 -5.30 -14.61 -2.65
CA ARG A 24 -6.48 -14.67 -1.77
C ARG A 24 -6.64 -16.02 -1.09
N LEU A 25 -6.51 -17.14 -1.82
CA LEU A 25 -6.57 -18.48 -1.24
C LEU A 25 -5.46 -18.68 -0.21
N SER A 26 -4.23 -18.29 -0.52
CA SER A 26 -3.10 -18.37 0.43
C SER A 26 -3.36 -17.56 1.71
N ALA A 27 -3.99 -16.38 1.59
CA ALA A 27 -4.35 -15.57 2.75
C ALA A 27 -5.44 -16.22 3.64
N LEU A 28 -6.33 -17.03 3.05
CA LEU A 28 -7.33 -17.81 3.77
C LEU A 28 -6.70 -19.03 4.45
N ASP A 29 -5.86 -19.77 3.71
CA ASP A 29 -5.14 -20.94 4.22
C ASP A 29 -4.23 -20.57 5.39
N ALA A 30 -3.58 -19.39 5.35
CA ALA A 30 -2.80 -18.87 6.48
C ALA A 30 -3.66 -18.73 7.76
N ALA A 31 -4.87 -18.20 7.63
CA ALA A 31 -5.78 -18.04 8.77
C ALA A 31 -6.27 -19.40 9.29
N ASP A 32 -6.53 -20.35 8.41
CA ASP A 32 -6.97 -21.70 8.78
C ASP A 32 -5.84 -22.52 9.43
N ALA A 33 -4.61 -22.38 8.94
CA ALA A 33 -3.41 -22.96 9.56
C ALA A 33 -3.19 -22.42 10.98
N LEU A 34 -3.42 -21.13 11.22
CA LEU A 34 -3.35 -20.56 12.56
C LEU A 34 -4.47 -21.10 13.47
N LYS A 35 -5.70 -21.20 12.98
CA LYS A 35 -6.84 -21.77 13.74
C LYS A 35 -6.62 -23.23 14.13
N ALA A 36 -5.86 -24.00 13.35
CA ALA A 36 -5.55 -25.39 13.67
C ALA A 36 -4.62 -25.52 14.90
N GLY A 37 -3.82 -24.49 15.20
CA GLY A 37 -2.84 -24.51 16.29
C GLY A 37 -3.07 -23.51 17.42
N LEU A 38 -4.06 -22.61 17.30
CA LEU A 38 -4.31 -21.53 18.24
C LEU A 38 -5.79 -21.47 18.67
N SER A 39 -6.05 -20.78 19.78
CA SER A 39 -7.43 -20.51 20.23
C SER A 39 -8.20 -19.71 19.16
N PRO A 40 -9.50 -19.95 18.93
CA PRO A 40 -10.28 -19.30 17.85
C PRO A 40 -10.26 -17.76 17.83
N ASP A 41 -10.02 -17.12 18.98
CA ASP A 41 -9.96 -15.66 19.13
C ASP A 41 -8.52 -15.16 19.39
N ASP A 42 -7.50 -15.98 19.14
CA ASP A 42 -6.10 -15.58 19.32
C ASP A 42 -5.79 -14.32 18.50
N PRO A 43 -5.10 -13.32 19.07
CA PRO A 43 -4.80 -12.07 18.38
C PRO A 43 -4.05 -12.29 17.05
N LEU A 44 -3.24 -13.35 16.91
CA LEU A 44 -2.56 -13.67 15.66
C LEU A 44 -3.53 -14.08 14.55
N ILE A 45 -4.61 -14.80 14.86
CA ILE A 45 -5.66 -15.13 13.88
C ILE A 45 -6.37 -13.85 13.45
N LEU A 46 -6.70 -12.98 14.39
CA LEU A 46 -7.36 -11.70 14.11
C LEU A 46 -6.50 -10.81 13.21
N LEU A 47 -5.20 -10.72 13.50
CA LEU A 47 -4.23 -10.00 12.67
C LEU A 47 -4.13 -10.59 11.26
N GLN A 48 -4.05 -11.92 11.14
CA GLN A 48 -3.98 -12.58 9.83
C GLN A 48 -5.23 -12.32 8.98
N ARG A 49 -6.41 -12.23 9.59
CA ARG A 49 -7.65 -11.90 8.90
C ARG A 49 -7.67 -10.49 8.33
N LEU A 50 -6.90 -9.55 8.91
CA LEU A 50 -6.74 -8.22 8.32
C LEU A 50 -6.04 -8.27 6.96
N ASP A 51 -5.16 -9.24 6.74
CA ASP A 51 -4.50 -9.43 5.43
C ASP A 51 -5.48 -9.99 4.41
N THR A 52 -6.35 -10.92 4.83
CA THR A 52 -7.50 -11.37 4.02
C THR A 52 -8.36 -10.19 3.58
N ALA A 53 -8.74 -9.29 4.50
CA ALA A 53 -9.50 -8.09 4.18
C ALA A 53 -8.79 -7.21 3.13
N GLY A 54 -7.47 -7.07 3.24
CA GLY A 54 -6.64 -6.36 2.27
C GLY A 54 -6.72 -6.96 0.87
N GLN A 55 -6.68 -8.29 0.73
CA GLN A 55 -6.82 -8.96 -0.58
C GLN A 55 -8.21 -8.73 -1.18
N PHE A 56 -9.27 -8.87 -0.39
CA PHE A 56 -10.63 -8.57 -0.85
C PHE A 56 -10.76 -7.11 -1.32
N ALA A 57 -10.14 -6.16 -0.62
CA ALA A 57 -10.14 -4.76 -1.02
C ALA A 57 -9.41 -4.53 -2.35
N LYS A 58 -8.25 -5.16 -2.55
CA LYS A 58 -7.47 -5.09 -3.81
C LYS A 58 -8.25 -5.63 -5.01
N GLU A 59 -9.05 -6.68 -4.81
CA GLU A 59 -9.95 -7.22 -5.85
C GLU A 59 -11.23 -6.38 -6.07
N GLY A 60 -11.42 -5.26 -5.36
CA GLY A 60 -12.62 -4.45 -5.42
C GLY A 60 -13.83 -5.04 -4.69
N ARG A 61 -13.65 -6.13 -3.92
CA ARG A 61 -14.69 -6.76 -3.09
C ARG A 61 -14.86 -6.00 -1.77
N ILE A 62 -15.23 -4.72 -1.87
CA ILE A 62 -15.25 -3.77 -0.74
C ILE A 62 -16.19 -4.22 0.40
N ILE A 63 -17.34 -4.81 0.07
CA ILE A 63 -18.31 -5.29 1.08
C ILE A 63 -17.69 -6.40 1.93
N ALA A 64 -17.02 -7.38 1.32
CA ALA A 64 -16.37 -8.48 2.02
C ALA A 64 -15.20 -7.99 2.88
N ALA A 65 -14.38 -7.08 2.34
CA ALA A 65 -13.29 -6.46 3.11
C ALA A 65 -13.84 -5.73 4.36
N ARG A 66 -14.92 -4.96 4.20
CA ARG A 66 -15.58 -4.26 5.31
C ARG A 66 -16.06 -5.23 6.40
N GLN A 67 -16.76 -6.30 6.00
CA GLN A 67 -17.28 -7.30 6.95
C GLN A 67 -16.16 -7.91 7.79
N ILE A 68 -15.02 -8.25 7.17
CA ILE A 68 -13.87 -8.81 7.89
C ILE A 68 -13.29 -7.78 8.87
N LEU A 69 -13.09 -6.53 8.43
CA LEU A 69 -12.55 -5.46 9.29
C LEU A 69 -13.46 -5.17 10.49
N ASP A 70 -14.78 -5.11 10.27
CA ASP A 70 -15.76 -4.90 11.33
C ASP A 70 -15.79 -6.06 12.33
N ASP A 71 -15.76 -7.30 11.86
CA ASP A 71 -15.74 -8.49 12.72
C ASP A 71 -14.44 -8.60 13.53
N VAL A 72 -13.28 -8.32 12.92
CA VAL A 72 -12.00 -8.30 13.65
C VAL A 72 -12.01 -7.21 14.72
N ALA A 73 -12.45 -5.99 14.39
CA ALA A 73 -12.54 -4.91 15.37
C ALA A 73 -13.47 -5.28 16.55
N ALA A 74 -14.65 -5.83 16.27
CA ALA A 74 -15.61 -6.22 17.30
C ALA A 74 -15.08 -7.34 18.22
N LYS A 75 -14.43 -8.37 17.65
CA LYS A 75 -13.83 -9.46 18.41
C LYS A 75 -12.65 -9.00 19.25
N ALA A 76 -11.76 -8.20 18.66
CA ALA A 76 -10.63 -7.62 19.37
C ALA A 76 -11.09 -6.76 20.56
N HIS A 77 -12.09 -5.91 20.35
CA HIS A 77 -12.69 -5.09 21.41
C HIS A 77 -13.23 -5.95 22.56
N LYS A 78 -14.02 -6.99 22.24
CA LYS A 78 -14.62 -7.90 23.24
C LYS A 78 -13.58 -8.62 24.09
N LYS A 79 -12.37 -8.83 23.55
CA LYS A 79 -11.27 -9.53 24.21
C LYS A 79 -10.24 -8.60 24.86
N GLY A 80 -10.41 -7.28 24.72
CA GLY A 80 -9.44 -6.29 25.21
C GLY A 80 -8.15 -6.21 24.37
N TYR A 81 -8.15 -6.72 23.14
CA TYR A 81 -7.02 -6.62 22.22
C TYR A 81 -7.04 -5.29 21.47
N TYR A 82 -6.91 -4.18 22.20
CA TYR A 82 -7.10 -2.84 21.65
C TYR A 82 -6.12 -2.48 20.53
N GLY A 83 -4.89 -3.02 20.54
CA GLY A 83 -3.95 -2.85 19.42
C GLY A 83 -4.46 -3.47 18.11
N VAL A 84 -5.09 -4.64 18.18
CA VAL A 84 -5.68 -5.31 17.00
C VAL A 84 -6.95 -4.58 16.55
N GLU A 85 -7.78 -4.10 17.50
CA GLU A 85 -8.94 -3.27 17.19
C GLU A 85 -8.51 -1.99 16.46
N ALA A 86 -7.52 -1.27 16.99
CA ALA A 86 -7.03 -0.03 16.43
C ALA A 86 -6.48 -0.24 15.01
N GLN A 87 -5.72 -1.31 14.77
CA GLN A 87 -5.24 -1.65 13.43
C GLN A 87 -6.37 -1.94 12.44
N ALA A 88 -7.40 -2.70 12.86
CA ALA A 88 -8.55 -3.01 12.02
C ALA A 88 -9.32 -1.75 11.63
N LEU A 89 -9.56 -0.87 12.61
CA LEU A 89 -10.24 0.40 12.40
C LEU A 89 -9.43 1.34 11.50
N PHE A 90 -8.11 1.39 11.67
CA PHE A 90 -7.23 2.23 10.86
C PHE A 90 -7.13 1.75 9.40
N ARG A 91 -7.05 0.43 9.17
CA ARG A 91 -7.13 -0.14 7.82
C ARG A 91 -8.46 0.22 7.14
N GLY A 92 -9.57 0.16 7.88
CA GLY A 92 -10.88 0.59 7.36
C GLY A 92 -10.95 2.09 7.07
N ALA A 93 -10.42 2.94 7.94
CA ALA A 93 -10.34 4.39 7.71
C ALA A 93 -9.54 4.72 6.44
N THR A 94 -8.39 4.07 6.26
CA THR A 94 -7.52 4.24 5.09
C THR A 94 -8.20 3.76 3.80
N LEU A 95 -8.83 2.59 3.83
CA LEU A 95 -9.58 2.05 2.69
C LEU A 95 -10.68 3.01 2.23
N TYR A 96 -11.52 3.46 3.16
CA TYR A 96 -12.63 4.34 2.82
C TYR A 96 -12.19 5.77 2.48
N ALA A 97 -11.08 6.25 3.03
CA ALA A 97 -10.44 7.48 2.58
C ALA A 97 -10.00 7.40 1.11
N ALA A 98 -9.35 6.30 0.72
CA ALA A 98 -8.95 6.06 -0.67
C ALA A 98 -10.16 5.97 -1.61
N LEU A 99 -11.22 5.25 -1.20
CA LEU A 99 -12.46 5.16 -1.96
C LEU A 99 -13.16 6.53 -2.07
N ALA A 100 -13.19 7.33 -1.01
CA ALA A 100 -13.79 8.66 -0.98
C ALA A 100 -13.06 9.66 -1.90
N ASN A 101 -11.77 9.44 -2.14
CA ASN A 101 -10.97 10.22 -3.09
C ASN A 101 -11.36 9.90 -4.54
N ALA A 102 -11.72 8.64 -4.83
CA ALA A 102 -12.14 8.21 -6.17
C ALA A 102 -13.63 8.46 -6.44
N ASN A 103 -14.49 8.22 -5.45
CA ASN A 103 -15.93 8.46 -5.49
C ASN A 103 -16.39 9.17 -4.21
N PRO A 104 -16.90 10.42 -4.29
CA PRO A 104 -17.42 11.18 -3.16
C PRO A 104 -18.47 10.47 -2.29
N ASP A 105 -19.21 9.50 -2.83
CA ASP A 105 -20.24 8.74 -2.08
C ASP A 105 -19.68 8.02 -0.85
N TYR A 106 -18.38 7.70 -0.85
CA TYR A 106 -17.73 7.04 0.29
C TYR A 106 -17.30 7.99 1.40
N ARG A 107 -17.42 9.32 1.22
CA ARG A 107 -16.93 10.33 2.19
C ARG A 107 -17.53 10.16 3.59
N ASP A 108 -18.83 9.90 3.68
CA ASP A 108 -19.48 9.75 4.99
C ASP A 108 -19.08 8.44 5.66
N THR A 109 -18.87 7.37 4.88
CA THR A 109 -18.32 6.12 5.42
C THR A 109 -16.89 6.32 5.91
N ALA A 110 -16.04 7.06 5.17
CA ALA A 110 -14.69 7.39 5.61
C ALA A 110 -14.67 8.15 6.94
N LYS A 111 -15.56 9.15 7.09
CA LYS A 111 -15.74 9.88 8.35
C LYS A 111 -16.17 8.96 9.50
N LEU A 112 -17.08 8.02 9.24
CA LEU A 112 -17.53 7.05 10.25
C LEU A 112 -16.36 6.21 10.77
N TRP A 113 -15.54 5.65 9.87
CA TRP A 113 -14.35 4.86 10.27
C TRP A 113 -13.32 5.68 11.03
N ARG A 114 -13.01 6.90 10.55
CA ARG A 114 -12.14 7.85 11.26
C ARG A 114 -12.64 8.12 12.68
N ASN A 115 -13.94 8.40 12.83
CA ASN A 115 -14.53 8.73 14.13
C ASN A 115 -14.52 7.57 15.12
N ARG A 116 -14.47 6.31 14.66
CA ARG A 116 -14.36 5.14 15.56
C ARG A 116 -13.03 5.12 16.30
N ILE A 117 -11.94 5.51 15.65
CA ILE A 117 -10.61 5.64 16.26
C ILE A 117 -10.55 6.89 17.14
N ALA A 118 -11.06 8.03 16.65
CA ALA A 118 -10.99 9.30 17.37
C ALA A 118 -11.75 9.28 18.72
N LYS A 119 -12.77 8.43 18.87
CA LYS A 119 -13.56 8.27 20.10
C LYS A 119 -12.93 7.35 21.14
N ARG A 120 -11.85 6.64 20.80
CA ARG A 120 -11.17 5.68 21.68
C ARG A 120 -10.12 6.40 22.51
N THR A 121 -10.03 6.06 23.79
CA THR A 121 -9.13 6.72 24.77
C THR A 121 -8.02 5.78 25.25
N GLU A 122 -8.13 4.49 24.93
CA GLU A 122 -7.14 3.47 25.22
C GLU A 122 -5.77 3.86 24.62
N SER A 123 -4.69 3.48 25.31
CA SER A 123 -3.32 3.85 24.96
C SER A 123 -2.89 3.34 23.59
N GLU A 124 -3.35 2.14 23.24
CA GLU A 124 -3.07 1.43 21.99
C GLU A 124 -3.64 2.15 20.77
N PHE A 125 -4.56 3.10 20.97
CA PHE A 125 -5.10 3.96 19.92
C PHE A 125 -4.29 5.25 19.73
N ALA A 126 -3.33 5.57 20.59
CA ALA A 126 -2.60 6.84 20.54
C ALA A 126 -1.92 7.08 19.18
N GLU A 127 -1.10 6.12 18.75
CA GLU A 127 -0.39 6.18 17.47
C GLU A 127 -1.37 6.27 16.29
N TYR A 128 -2.49 5.55 16.36
CA TYR A 128 -3.51 5.59 15.31
C TYR A 128 -4.28 6.91 15.26
N ARG A 129 -4.52 7.56 16.41
CA ARG A 129 -5.11 8.91 16.46
C ARG A 129 -4.15 9.95 15.86
N GLU A 130 -2.85 9.80 16.07
CA GLU A 130 -1.84 10.64 15.42
C GLU A 130 -1.80 10.38 13.90
N ALA A 131 -1.79 9.11 13.50
CA ALA A 131 -1.81 8.70 12.11
C ALA A 131 -3.07 9.17 11.36
N LEU A 132 -4.21 9.35 12.04
CA LEU A 132 -5.40 9.97 11.43
C LEU A 132 -5.14 11.41 10.97
N GLY A 133 -4.34 12.19 11.70
CA GLY A 133 -3.99 13.54 11.28
C GLY A 133 -3.14 13.54 10.00
N LEU A 134 -2.26 12.55 9.85
CA LEU A 134 -1.49 12.34 8.62
C LEU A 134 -2.39 11.92 7.47
N LEU A 135 -3.33 11.00 7.72
CA LEU A 135 -4.32 10.55 6.74
C LEU A 135 -5.20 11.71 6.26
N ASP A 136 -5.68 12.57 7.17
CA ASP A 136 -6.44 13.76 6.81
C ASP A 136 -5.62 14.72 5.94
N THR A 137 -4.35 14.90 6.28
CA THR A 137 -3.41 15.73 5.49
C THR A 137 -3.20 15.14 4.09
N GLN A 138 -3.02 13.83 3.99
CA GLN A 138 -2.91 13.11 2.72
C GLN A 138 -4.16 13.28 1.86
N ILE A 139 -5.36 13.11 2.44
CA ILE A 139 -6.64 13.33 1.74
C ILE A 139 -6.75 14.79 1.26
N ALA A 140 -6.39 15.75 2.11
CA ALA A 140 -6.42 17.17 1.75
C ALA A 140 -5.44 17.48 0.61
N ALA A 141 -4.23 16.93 0.65
CA ALA A 141 -3.21 17.10 -0.40
C ALA A 141 -3.62 16.46 -1.74
N LEU A 142 -4.30 15.31 -1.70
CA LEU A 142 -4.83 14.64 -2.89
C LEU A 142 -5.96 15.46 -3.55
N ASN A 143 -6.84 16.06 -2.76
CA ASN A 143 -7.96 16.87 -3.26
C ASN A 143 -7.57 18.32 -3.62
N ALA A 144 -6.39 18.78 -3.22
CA ALA A 144 -5.94 20.14 -3.47
C ALA A 144 -5.47 20.35 -4.92
N LYS A 145 -5.57 21.61 -5.38
CA LYS A 145 -4.94 22.02 -6.65
C LYS A 145 -3.42 21.86 -6.53
N PRO A 146 -2.70 21.57 -7.64
CA PRO A 146 -1.24 21.35 -7.59
C PRO A 146 -0.46 22.45 -6.86
N ARG A 147 -0.85 23.72 -7.05
CA ARG A 147 -0.23 24.89 -6.39
C ARG A 147 -0.43 24.96 -4.87
N ASP A 148 -1.50 24.34 -4.37
CA ASP A 148 -1.89 24.39 -2.95
C ASP A 148 -1.43 23.14 -2.20
N ARG A 149 -1.08 22.07 -2.92
CA ARG A 149 -0.64 20.78 -2.38
C ARG A 149 0.63 20.91 -1.53
N ASP A 150 1.65 21.61 -2.02
CA ASP A 150 2.91 21.78 -1.30
C ASP A 150 2.71 22.49 0.04
N ARG A 151 1.81 23.48 0.08
CA ARG A 151 1.45 24.18 1.32
C ARG A 151 0.76 23.26 2.32
N ILE A 152 -0.14 22.39 1.87
CA ILE A 152 -0.84 21.44 2.75
C ILE A 152 0.14 20.42 3.31
N VAL A 153 1.00 19.84 2.48
CA VAL A 153 2.03 18.90 2.92
C VAL A 153 2.98 19.57 3.92
N ALA A 154 3.46 20.78 3.65
CA ALA A 154 4.35 21.52 4.56
C ALA A 154 3.71 21.85 5.92
N SER A 155 2.37 21.82 6.02
CA SER A 155 1.66 22.03 7.29
C SER A 155 1.50 20.77 8.14
N ALA A 156 1.89 19.59 7.62
CA ALA A 156 1.89 18.35 8.38
C ALA A 156 2.82 18.46 9.59
N LYS A 157 2.42 17.87 10.72
CA LYS A 157 3.29 17.78 11.89
C LYS A 157 4.52 16.93 11.52
N PRO A 158 5.75 17.43 11.75
CA PRO A 158 6.95 16.67 11.44
C PRO A 158 7.00 15.36 12.22
N VAL A 159 7.46 14.30 11.56
CA VAL A 159 7.77 13.01 12.20
C VAL A 159 9.22 13.01 12.67
N THR A 160 9.48 12.37 13.80
CA THR A 160 10.84 12.30 14.37
C THR A 160 11.52 11.00 13.95
N GLY A 161 12.80 11.07 13.59
CA GLY A 161 13.60 9.93 13.17
C GLY A 161 13.60 9.70 11.65
N ASP A 162 13.90 8.47 11.26
CA ASP A 162 14.16 8.09 9.86
C ASP A 162 12.94 7.46 9.15
N GLU A 163 11.74 7.60 9.73
CA GLU A 163 10.51 7.10 9.12
C GLU A 163 9.94 8.09 8.09
N ALA A 164 10.08 7.76 6.81
CA ALA A 164 9.53 8.56 5.72
C ALA A 164 8.09 8.15 5.39
N VAL A 165 7.11 8.95 5.83
CA VAL A 165 5.68 8.74 5.57
C VAL A 165 5.24 9.52 4.32
N LEU A 166 4.76 8.82 3.30
CA LEU A 166 4.32 9.44 2.04
C LEU A 166 2.95 10.13 2.19
N LEU A 167 2.89 11.43 1.92
CA LEU A 167 1.64 12.22 1.93
C LEU A 167 1.02 12.36 0.54
N SER A 168 1.85 12.48 -0.50
CA SER A 168 1.33 12.67 -1.85
C SER A 168 2.27 12.14 -2.91
N GLU A 169 1.69 11.51 -3.91
CA GLU A 169 2.33 11.20 -5.19
C GLU A 169 1.52 11.85 -6.31
N PRO A 170 2.15 12.49 -7.31
CA PRO A 170 1.48 12.95 -8.50
C PRO A 170 0.78 11.79 -9.21
N GLU A 171 -0.43 12.04 -9.74
CA GLU A 171 -1.21 10.97 -10.37
C GLU A 171 -0.52 10.47 -11.65
N THR A 172 -0.17 9.18 -11.67
CA THR A 172 0.29 8.49 -12.87
C THR A 172 -0.86 7.70 -13.48
N ARG A 173 -1.66 8.33 -14.34
CA ARG A 173 -2.61 7.58 -15.16
C ARG A 173 -1.87 6.86 -16.28
N PHE A 174 -1.84 5.53 -16.22
CA PHE A 174 -1.42 4.68 -17.32
C PHE A 174 -2.65 4.40 -18.18
N LYS A 175 -2.87 5.20 -19.24
CA LYS A 175 -3.97 4.92 -20.18
C LYS A 175 -3.67 3.63 -20.94
N ALA A 176 -4.64 2.72 -20.95
CA ALA A 176 -4.55 1.41 -21.57
C ALA A 176 -4.24 1.42 -23.09
N SER A 177 -4.43 2.55 -23.78
CA SER A 177 -4.21 2.64 -25.24
C SER A 177 -2.96 3.42 -25.66
N GLU A 178 -2.33 4.19 -24.76
CA GLU A 178 -1.15 5.03 -25.10
C GLU A 178 0.17 4.33 -24.76
N ASN A 179 0.12 3.36 -23.84
CA ASN A 179 1.19 2.40 -23.65
C ASN A 179 0.74 1.11 -24.37
N GLY A 180 1.64 0.21 -24.75
CA GLY A 180 1.31 -1.13 -25.26
C GLY A 180 0.59 -2.05 -24.25
N LEU A 181 -0.36 -1.52 -23.47
CA LEU A 181 -1.28 -2.19 -22.55
C LEU A 181 -2.48 -2.81 -23.31
N ASN A 182 -2.58 -2.60 -24.62
CA ASN A 182 -3.01 -3.66 -25.51
C ASN A 182 -1.73 -4.23 -26.10
N GLY A 183 -1.49 -5.53 -25.90
CA GLY A 183 -0.36 -6.26 -26.49
C GLY A 183 -0.35 -6.12 -28.01
N LYS A 184 0.19 -5.00 -28.48
CA LYS A 184 0.49 -4.76 -29.90
C LYS A 184 1.79 -5.42 -30.31
N ASP A 185 2.53 -5.97 -29.35
CA ASP A 185 3.44 -7.07 -29.57
C ASP A 185 2.83 -8.28 -28.84
N GLY A 186 2.40 -9.28 -29.59
CA GLY A 186 2.05 -10.56 -28.98
C GLY A 186 3.24 -11.03 -28.14
N GLY A 187 3.04 -11.14 -26.83
CA GLY A 187 3.85 -12.03 -26.00
C GLY A 187 5.03 -11.46 -25.22
N ASN A 188 5.14 -10.15 -24.94
CA ASN A 188 6.04 -9.77 -23.84
C ASN A 188 5.35 -10.00 -22.49
N THR A 189 5.40 -11.26 -22.04
CA THR A 189 4.95 -11.69 -20.71
C THR A 189 6.09 -11.66 -19.68
N ASP A 190 7.28 -11.19 -20.06
CA ASP A 190 8.43 -11.20 -19.16
C ASP A 190 8.21 -10.18 -18.02
N PRO A 191 8.59 -10.53 -16.78
CA PRO A 191 8.50 -9.61 -15.66
C PRO A 191 9.36 -8.36 -15.89
N GLU A 192 8.72 -7.22 -16.06
CA GLU A 192 9.38 -5.91 -16.10
C GLU A 192 9.46 -5.34 -14.68
N TRP A 193 10.65 -5.00 -14.21
CA TRP A 193 10.84 -4.31 -12.94
C TRP A 193 12.00 -3.31 -12.98
N ALA A 194 11.93 -2.32 -12.10
CA ALA A 194 13.01 -1.37 -11.87
C ALA A 194 13.13 -1.04 -10.38
N ASP A 195 14.36 -1.00 -9.88
CA ASP A 195 14.70 -0.54 -8.54
C ASP A 195 15.08 0.93 -8.64
N VAL A 196 14.37 1.77 -7.90
CA VAL A 196 14.52 3.22 -7.93
C VAL A 196 14.99 3.70 -6.57
N ALA A 197 16.19 4.25 -6.53
CA ALA A 197 16.76 4.89 -5.36
C ALA A 197 16.42 6.37 -5.35
N PHE A 198 16.21 6.93 -4.17
CA PHE A 198 15.98 8.36 -3.97
C PHE A 198 16.22 8.76 -2.51
N TRP A 199 16.34 10.06 -2.26
CA TRP A 199 16.38 10.61 -0.91
C TRP A 199 15.10 11.37 -0.58
N VAL A 200 14.64 11.22 0.66
CA VAL A 200 13.60 12.06 1.24
C VAL A 200 14.27 13.09 2.13
N ARG A 201 14.27 14.36 1.70
CA ARG A 201 14.89 15.46 2.42
C ARG A 201 14.13 15.81 3.71
N ALA A 202 14.75 16.60 4.57
CA ALA A 202 14.15 17.07 5.82
C ALA A 202 12.82 17.82 5.63
N ASP A 203 12.64 18.51 4.51
CA ASP A 203 11.38 19.20 4.16
C ASP A 203 10.30 18.27 3.57
N GLY A 204 10.59 16.97 3.45
CA GLY A 204 9.72 15.96 2.85
C GLY A 204 9.75 15.93 1.32
N SER A 205 10.60 16.72 0.66
CA SER A 205 10.79 16.67 -0.79
C SER A 205 11.68 15.49 -1.21
N VAL A 206 11.54 15.05 -2.46
CA VAL A 206 12.39 13.98 -3.03
C VAL A 206 13.60 14.56 -3.76
N ALA A 207 14.75 13.91 -3.61
CA ALA A 207 16.01 14.18 -4.30
C ALA A 207 16.55 12.97 -5.03
N ASP A 208 17.45 13.22 -5.98
CA ASP A 208 18.40 12.26 -6.54
C ASP A 208 17.76 10.92 -6.93
N VAL A 209 16.67 11.02 -7.70
CA VAL A 209 15.94 9.86 -8.20
C VAL A 209 16.77 9.18 -9.27
N ASP A 210 17.18 7.94 -9.02
CA ASP A 210 18.01 7.15 -9.93
C ASP A 210 17.55 5.68 -10.03
N VAL A 211 17.79 5.06 -11.18
CA VAL A 211 17.50 3.64 -11.41
C VAL A 211 18.74 2.82 -11.11
N VAL A 212 18.72 2.12 -9.97
CA VAL A 212 19.85 1.33 -9.46
C VAL A 212 19.79 -0.15 -9.82
N GLY A 213 18.65 -0.62 -10.32
CA GLY A 213 18.46 -2.00 -10.78
C GLY A 213 17.32 -2.10 -11.78
N ARG A 214 17.36 -3.10 -12.68
CA ARG A 214 16.29 -3.36 -13.65
C ARG A 214 16.23 -4.81 -14.08
N SER A 215 15.06 -5.25 -14.56
CA SER A 215 14.86 -6.53 -15.21
C SER A 215 15.72 -6.71 -16.47
N LYS A 216 15.95 -7.97 -16.86
CA LYS A 216 16.62 -8.31 -18.13
C LYS A 216 15.83 -7.75 -19.32
N SER A 217 14.51 -7.94 -19.30
CA SER A 217 13.61 -7.30 -20.25
C SER A 217 13.49 -5.82 -19.86
N PRO A 218 13.88 -4.87 -20.73
CA PRO A 218 13.90 -3.46 -20.37
C PRO A 218 12.50 -2.96 -19.97
N PRO A 219 12.38 -2.21 -18.86
CA PRO A 219 11.11 -1.57 -18.49
C PRO A 219 10.56 -0.69 -19.61
N GLY A 220 9.28 -0.82 -19.91
CA GLY A 220 8.59 -0.01 -20.91
C GLY A 220 8.41 1.46 -20.51
N SER A 221 7.56 2.18 -21.27
CA SER A 221 7.30 3.61 -21.09
C SER A 221 6.71 3.99 -19.72
N TRP A 222 6.24 3.01 -18.95
CA TRP A 222 5.75 3.22 -17.59
C TRP A 222 6.86 3.73 -16.65
N LEU A 223 8.12 3.32 -16.85
CA LEU A 223 9.22 3.66 -15.95
C LEU A 223 9.46 5.18 -15.92
N ALA A 224 9.58 5.81 -17.08
CA ALA A 224 9.80 7.26 -17.16
C ALA A 224 8.69 8.07 -16.47
N ARG A 225 7.42 7.63 -16.62
CA ARG A 225 6.29 8.25 -15.92
C ARG A 225 6.38 8.04 -14.41
N LYS A 226 6.77 6.84 -13.98
CA LYS A 226 6.93 6.53 -12.56
C LYS A 226 8.07 7.33 -11.93
N LEU A 227 9.22 7.46 -12.58
CA LEU A 227 10.33 8.30 -12.11
C LEU A 227 9.91 9.76 -11.91
N LYS A 228 9.14 10.32 -12.86
CA LYS A 228 8.58 11.67 -12.72
C LYS A 228 7.64 11.80 -11.52
N ALA A 229 6.84 10.77 -11.25
CA ALA A 229 5.97 10.75 -10.08
C ALA A 229 6.75 10.64 -8.78
N VAL A 230 7.77 9.76 -8.72
CA VAL A 230 8.67 9.64 -7.57
C VAL A 230 9.35 10.98 -7.27
N ALA A 231 9.90 11.65 -8.27
CA ALA A 231 10.52 12.98 -8.11
C ALA A 231 9.53 14.05 -7.60
N GLY A 232 8.25 13.91 -7.93
CA GLY A 232 7.19 14.81 -7.46
C GLY A 232 6.53 14.40 -6.15
N ARG A 233 6.99 13.30 -5.50
CA ARG A 233 6.44 12.88 -4.22
C ARG A 233 6.69 13.91 -3.12
N ARG A 234 5.82 13.85 -2.12
CA ARG A 234 5.88 14.64 -0.91
C ARG A 234 5.65 13.75 0.29
N TYR A 235 6.61 13.76 1.21
CA TYR A 235 6.58 13.06 2.48
C TYR A 235 6.25 14.03 3.60
N VAL A 236 5.92 13.50 4.78
CA VAL A 236 5.86 14.30 6.00
C VAL A 236 7.24 14.91 6.27
N PRO A 237 7.33 16.19 6.65
CA PRO A 237 8.61 16.78 7.06
C PRO A 237 9.28 15.95 8.16
N LEU A 238 10.59 15.81 8.07
CA LEU A 238 11.39 14.98 8.99
C LEU A 238 12.10 15.86 10.01
N LYS A 239 12.23 15.37 11.24
CA LYS A 239 12.99 16.02 12.30
C LYS A 239 13.95 15.04 12.96
N GLY A 240 15.22 15.44 13.06
CA GLY A 240 16.25 14.64 13.74
C GLY A 240 16.65 13.38 12.97
N THR A 241 16.74 13.47 11.63
CA THR A 241 17.25 12.38 10.79
C THR A 241 18.71 12.10 11.09
N THR A 242 19.14 10.86 10.91
CA THR A 242 20.52 10.43 11.16
C THR A 242 21.50 10.92 10.08
N ASP A 243 21.04 11.07 8.84
CA ASP A 243 21.81 11.65 7.73
C ASP A 243 21.30 13.07 7.42
N SER A 244 22.23 14.01 7.24
CA SER A 244 21.95 15.40 6.88
C SER A 244 21.28 15.56 5.50
N ARG A 245 21.43 14.58 4.60
CA ARG A 245 20.74 14.54 3.30
C ARG A 245 19.28 14.12 3.43
N GLY A 246 18.91 13.53 4.57
CA GLY A 246 17.59 12.97 4.84
C GLY A 246 17.58 11.44 4.82
N VAL A 247 16.46 10.83 4.47
CA VAL A 247 16.27 9.37 4.52
C VAL A 247 16.44 8.77 3.12
N TYR A 248 17.38 7.84 2.99
CA TYR A 248 17.56 7.08 1.75
C TYR A 248 16.50 5.98 1.62
N LYS A 249 15.94 5.83 0.43
CA LYS A 249 14.99 4.76 0.11
C LYS A 249 15.31 4.11 -1.23
N VAL A 250 15.00 2.82 -1.33
CA VAL A 250 14.97 2.09 -2.60
C VAL A 250 13.65 1.34 -2.72
N GLU A 251 12.91 1.61 -3.79
CA GLU A 251 11.64 0.93 -4.09
C GLU A 251 11.76 0.15 -5.41
N ARG A 252 11.31 -1.11 -5.41
CA ARG A 252 11.08 -1.89 -6.62
C ARG A 252 9.69 -1.62 -7.14
N TYR A 253 9.61 -1.27 -8.42
CA TYR A 253 8.36 -1.22 -9.17
C TYR A 253 8.32 -2.39 -10.14
N SER A 254 7.28 -3.20 -10.07
CA SER A 254 7.08 -4.36 -10.95
C SER A 254 5.78 -4.19 -11.75
N MET A 255 5.84 -4.30 -13.07
CA MET A 255 4.65 -4.33 -13.92
C MET A 255 4.06 -5.74 -13.91
N VAL A 256 2.82 -5.84 -13.45
CA VAL A 256 2.11 -7.11 -13.28
C VAL A 256 0.86 -7.11 -14.15
N TYR A 257 0.66 -8.18 -14.90
CA TYR A 257 -0.55 -8.42 -15.68
C TYR A 257 -1.38 -9.52 -15.01
N PRO A 258 -2.41 -9.17 -14.21
CA PRO A 258 -3.15 -10.16 -13.43
C PRO A 258 -3.89 -11.14 -14.34
N LEU A 259 -3.87 -12.43 -14.00
CA LEU A 259 -4.71 -13.44 -14.61
C LEU A 259 -6.17 -13.20 -14.24
N GLY A 260 -7.04 -13.30 -15.23
CA GLY A 260 -8.48 -13.25 -15.06
C GLY A 260 -9.17 -14.18 -16.05
N ILE A 261 -10.44 -14.48 -15.78
CA ILE A 261 -11.28 -15.23 -16.71
C ILE A 261 -11.93 -14.22 -17.65
N ALA A 262 -11.60 -14.27 -18.93
CA ALA A 262 -12.32 -13.48 -19.93
C ALA A 262 -13.77 -13.97 -20.03
N THR A 263 -14.72 -13.05 -20.18
CA THR A 263 -16.14 -13.39 -20.36
C THR A 263 -16.31 -14.40 -21.49
N GLY A 264 -16.87 -15.57 -21.19
CA GLY A 264 -17.09 -16.67 -22.14
C GLY A 264 -15.92 -17.65 -22.30
N ALA A 265 -14.76 -17.40 -21.68
CA ALA A 265 -13.65 -18.35 -21.62
C ALA A 265 -13.65 -19.11 -20.29
N ARG A 266 -13.15 -20.36 -20.28
CA ARG A 266 -12.86 -21.13 -19.06
C ARG A 266 -11.38 -21.21 -18.71
N ILE A 267 -10.53 -20.58 -19.54
CA ILE A 267 -9.08 -20.58 -19.39
C ILE A 267 -8.68 -19.19 -18.88
N PRO A 268 -7.93 -19.10 -17.76
CA PRO A 268 -7.38 -17.84 -17.29
C PRO A 268 -6.43 -17.24 -18.34
N ILE A 269 -6.62 -15.97 -18.66
CA ILE A 269 -5.70 -15.22 -19.53
C ILE A 269 -5.16 -14.00 -18.77
N ARG A 270 -3.95 -13.56 -19.14
CA ARG A 270 -3.38 -12.31 -18.62
C ARG A 270 -4.27 -11.14 -19.04
N SER A 271 -4.62 -10.28 -18.08
CA SER A 271 -5.29 -9.01 -18.32
C SER A 271 -4.43 -8.15 -19.24
N GLY A 272 -5.04 -7.47 -20.22
CA GLY A 272 -4.33 -6.40 -20.96
C GLY A 272 -3.97 -5.20 -20.07
N ARG A 273 -4.73 -4.99 -18.99
CA ARG A 273 -4.44 -3.92 -18.03
C ARG A 273 -3.38 -4.37 -17.04
N GLY A 274 -2.17 -3.86 -17.22
CA GLY A 274 -1.08 -3.97 -16.26
C GLY A 274 -1.29 -3.10 -15.02
N GLN A 275 -0.71 -3.52 -13.90
CA GLN A 275 -0.71 -2.85 -12.61
C GLN A 275 0.73 -2.73 -12.12
N LEU A 276 1.07 -1.61 -11.47
CA LEU A 276 2.38 -1.47 -10.83
C LEU A 276 2.29 -1.90 -9.37
N GLU A 277 3.00 -2.97 -9.04
CA GLU A 277 3.27 -3.37 -7.66
C GLU A 277 4.53 -2.66 -7.17
N THR A 278 4.51 -2.20 -5.92
CA THR A 278 5.63 -1.50 -5.28
C THR A 278 6.11 -2.31 -4.08
N THR A 279 7.42 -2.44 -3.92
CA THR A 279 8.04 -3.10 -2.76
C THR A 279 9.17 -2.23 -2.25
N ASP A 280 9.18 -1.94 -0.95
CA ASP A 280 10.34 -1.33 -0.30
C ASP A 280 11.45 -2.38 -0.20
N ILE A 281 12.59 -2.10 -0.80
CA ILE A 281 13.77 -2.98 -0.81
C ILE A 281 15.01 -2.24 -0.30
N THR A 282 14.81 -1.16 0.46
CA THR A 282 15.90 -0.31 0.97
C THR A 282 16.96 -1.14 1.70
N LEU A 283 16.54 -2.12 2.50
CA LEU A 283 17.44 -3.01 3.25
C LEU A 283 18.31 -3.92 2.36
N ALA A 284 17.92 -4.15 1.10
CA ALA A 284 18.71 -4.93 0.14
C ALA A 284 19.85 -4.12 -0.50
N TYR A 285 19.85 -2.80 -0.32
CA TYR A 285 20.84 -1.89 -0.88
C TYR A 285 21.71 -1.30 0.22
N ARG A 286 23.00 -1.07 -0.08
CA ARG A 286 23.88 -0.33 0.83
C ARG A 286 23.54 1.15 0.75
N HIS A 287 23.42 1.80 1.91
CA HIS A 287 23.38 3.26 1.99
C HIS A 287 24.63 3.85 1.34
N PRO A 288 24.50 4.84 0.44
CA PRO A 288 25.64 5.63 0.00
C PRO A 288 26.25 6.33 1.22
N ALA A 289 27.57 6.28 1.39
CA ALA A 289 28.25 6.96 2.49
C ALA A 289 27.85 8.46 2.54
N ALA A 290 27.74 9.01 3.75
CA ALA A 290 27.62 10.45 3.94
C ALA A 290 28.93 11.08 3.45
N SER A 291 28.84 11.90 2.41
CA SER A 291 29.97 12.66 1.86
C SER A 291 30.28 13.86 2.72
#